data_AF-A0A4Q3V8L5-F1
#
_entry.id   AF-A0A4Q3V8L5-F1
#
_cell.length_a   1.000
_cell.length_b   1.000
_cell.length_c   1.000
_cell.angle_alpha   90.00
_cell.angle_beta   90.00
_cell.angle_gamma   90.00
#
_symmetry.space_group_name_H-M   'P 1'
#
loop_
_entity.id
_entity.type
_entity.pdbx_description
1 polymer ?
#
loop_
_entity_poly.entity_id
_entity_poly.type
_entity_poly.pdbx_seq_one_letter_code
_entity_poly.pdbx_strand_id
1 'polypeptide(L)'
;HPLPVKYSGISYRVDGLSIIISVEVKTIYKTGVEVEAMHGASIAALVMYDMLKPIDKHVEIQNVRLVEKKGGKSDQKYPRDLKAAVIVCSDSVYKSEKEDTSGKAILSILEQFGFENSFYQVIPDETQAIRDALRNRQEEGVDLVIYTGGTGLSKRDVTPDALADLIDTPIPGIMETARAYGQDRMKTAMLSRGIAGFASQTLVITLPGSKKGVEESMQAIFPQVLHVFSVRKNESH
;
A
#
# COMPACT_ATOMS: atom_id res chain seq x y z
N HIS A 1 -7.41 -17.79 17.40
CA HIS A 1 -6.06 -18.07 16.87
C HIS A 1 -5.03 -17.52 17.84
N PRO A 2 -3.87 -18.18 18.05
CA PRO A 2 -2.82 -17.64 18.88
C PRO A 2 -2.31 -16.31 18.29
N LEU A 3 -2.28 -15.26 19.10
CA LEU A 3 -1.78 -13.93 18.72
C LEU A 3 -0.48 -13.66 19.49
N PRO A 4 0.61 -13.27 18.81
CA PRO A 4 1.88 -12.96 19.46
C PRO A 4 1.80 -11.59 20.18
N VAL A 5 1.38 -11.62 21.44
CA VAL A 5 1.35 -10.43 22.30
C VAL A 5 2.78 -10.07 22.72
N LYS A 6 3.23 -8.88 22.34
CA LYS A 6 4.53 -8.31 22.74
C LYS A 6 4.47 -7.67 24.12
N TYR A 7 3.31 -7.12 24.46
CA TYR A 7 3.09 -6.42 25.72
C TYR A 7 1.62 -6.44 26.09
N SER A 8 1.33 -6.65 27.37
CA SER A 8 0.03 -6.38 27.97
C SER A 8 0.24 -5.64 29.29
N GLY A 9 -0.54 -4.60 29.51
CA GLY A 9 -0.49 -3.79 30.72
C GLY A 9 -1.89 -3.38 31.15
N ILE A 10 -2.13 -3.40 32.47
CA ILE A 10 -3.38 -2.92 33.08
C ILE A 10 -2.98 -1.82 34.05
N SER A 11 -3.65 -0.67 33.96
CA SER A 11 -3.50 0.44 34.90
C SER A 11 -4.89 0.95 35.28
N TYR A 12 -4.99 1.63 36.42
CA TYR A 12 -6.22 2.29 36.83
C TYR A 12 -5.92 3.61 37.52
N ARG A 13 -6.90 4.51 37.49
CA ARG A 13 -6.89 5.73 38.28
C ARG A 13 -8.27 5.95 38.90
N VAL A 14 -8.28 6.59 40.07
CA VAL A 14 -9.51 6.97 40.77
C VAL A 14 -9.77 8.45 40.51
N ASP A 15 -10.99 8.78 40.12
CA ASP A 15 -11.46 10.14 39.85
C ASP A 15 -12.82 10.34 40.52
N GLY A 16 -12.81 10.94 41.72
CA GLY A 16 -13.98 11.03 42.57
C GLY A 16 -14.54 9.64 42.92
N LEU A 17 -15.78 9.38 42.50
CA LEU A 17 -16.48 8.10 42.69
C LEU A 17 -16.30 7.14 41.50
N SER A 18 -15.47 7.48 40.51
CA SER A 18 -15.23 6.67 39.33
C SER A 18 -13.85 6.04 39.36
N ILE A 19 -13.76 4.77 38.92
CA ILE A 19 -12.49 4.09 38.67
C ILE A 19 -12.35 3.91 37.17
N ILE A 20 -11.30 4.50 36.60
CA ILE A 20 -11.01 4.42 35.17
C ILE A 20 -9.93 3.38 34.98
N ILE A 21 -10.29 2.25 34.38
CA ILE A 21 -9.38 1.14 34.05
C ILE A 21 -8.91 1.32 32.61
N SER A 22 -7.59 1.24 32.41
CA SER A 22 -6.95 1.32 31.11
C SER A 22 -6.14 0.05 30.85
N VAL A 23 -6.41 -0.59 29.72
CA VAL A 23 -5.70 -1.80 29.28
C VAL A 23 -5.03 -1.52 27.95
N GLU A 24 -3.73 -1.79 27.89
CA GLU A 24 -2.91 -1.64 26.70
C GLU A 24 -2.39 -3.01 26.25
N VAL A 25 -2.59 -3.35 24.99
CA VAL A 25 -2.07 -4.58 24.38
C VAL A 25 -1.31 -4.21 23.11
N LYS A 26 -0.09 -4.73 22.96
CA LYS A 26 0.74 -4.57 21.76
C LYS A 26 0.99 -5.93 21.14
N THR A 27 0.86 -6.01 19.82
CA THR A 27 1.11 -7.22 19.03
C THR A 27 1.98 -6.89 17.82
N ILE A 28 2.71 -7.88 17.32
CA ILE A 28 3.34 -7.82 16.00
C ILE A 28 2.64 -8.88 15.16
N TYR A 29 1.44 -8.57 14.67
CA TYR A 29 0.64 -9.50 13.88
C TYR A 29 -0.31 -8.80 12.90
N LYS A 30 -0.85 -9.57 11.96
CA LYS A 30 -1.78 -9.06 10.93
C LYS A 30 -3.15 -8.68 11.51
N THR A 31 -3.54 -9.31 12.62
CA THR A 31 -4.81 -9.06 13.30
C THR A 31 -4.59 -8.07 14.44
N GLY A 32 -5.50 -7.10 14.58
CA GLY A 32 -5.53 -6.21 15.73
C GLY A 32 -5.84 -6.97 17.03
N VAL A 33 -5.58 -6.29 18.15
CA VAL A 33 -5.78 -6.82 19.52
C VAL A 33 -6.76 -5.96 20.33
N GLU A 34 -7.67 -5.27 19.62
CA GLU A 34 -8.66 -4.37 20.22
C GLU A 34 -9.59 -5.13 21.16
N VAL A 35 -10.03 -6.30 20.71
CA VAL A 35 -10.95 -7.15 21.44
C VAL A 35 -10.25 -7.74 22.66
N GLU A 36 -9.00 -8.17 22.54
CA GLU A 36 -8.18 -8.68 23.65
C GLU A 36 -7.96 -7.62 24.73
N ALA A 37 -7.70 -6.36 24.33
CA ALA A 37 -7.59 -5.25 25.27
C ALA A 37 -8.92 -4.98 26.01
N MET A 38 -10.05 -5.00 25.29
CA MET A 38 -11.38 -4.81 25.89
C MET A 38 -11.75 -5.97 26.83
N HIS A 39 -11.41 -7.22 26.49
CA HIS A 39 -11.58 -8.35 27.40
C HIS A 39 -10.78 -8.18 28.68
N GLY A 40 -9.52 -7.75 28.58
CA GLY A 40 -8.70 -7.44 29.75
C GLY A 40 -9.34 -6.37 30.65
N ALA A 41 -9.93 -5.33 30.04
CA ALA A 41 -10.61 -4.27 30.77
C ALA A 41 -11.88 -4.80 31.48
N SER A 42 -12.68 -5.63 30.81
CA SER A 42 -13.87 -6.26 31.40
C SER A 42 -13.51 -7.16 32.58
N ILE A 43 -12.45 -7.97 32.46
CA ILE A 43 -12.00 -8.84 33.55
C ILE A 43 -11.54 -8.00 34.75
N ALA A 44 -10.72 -6.96 34.52
CA ALA A 44 -10.28 -6.08 35.58
C ALA A 44 -11.46 -5.36 36.27
N ALA A 45 -12.45 -4.90 35.50
CA ALA A 45 -13.64 -4.27 36.02
C ALA A 45 -14.48 -5.23 36.88
N LEU A 46 -14.65 -6.49 36.45
CA LEU A 46 -15.36 -7.51 37.22
C LEU A 46 -14.64 -7.86 38.53
N VAL A 47 -13.31 -7.92 38.51
CA VAL A 47 -12.51 -8.13 39.73
C VAL A 47 -12.71 -6.98 40.71
N MET A 48 -12.69 -5.73 40.24
CA MET A 48 -12.95 -4.56 41.09
C MET A 48 -14.39 -4.53 41.61
N TYR A 49 -15.37 -4.84 40.76
CA TYR A 49 -16.77 -4.98 41.18
C TYR A 49 -16.90 -6.01 42.31
N ASP A 50 -16.27 -7.17 42.17
CA ASP A 50 -16.33 -8.25 43.16
C ASP A 50 -15.80 -7.81 44.53
N MET A 51 -14.72 -7.01 44.55
CA MET A 51 -14.13 -6.44 45.76
C MET A 51 -14.96 -5.31 46.37
N LEU A 52 -15.68 -4.53 45.55
CA LEU A 52 -16.37 -3.30 45.99
C LEU A 52 -17.85 -3.52 46.33
N LYS A 53 -18.51 -4.54 45.77
CA LYS A 53 -19.93 -4.87 46.06
C LYS A 53 -20.27 -5.12 47.54
N PRO A 54 -19.34 -5.48 48.46
CA PRO A 54 -19.63 -5.52 49.90
C PRO A 54 -19.69 -4.12 50.53
N ILE A 55 -18.97 -3.15 49.97
CA ILE A 55 -18.83 -1.79 50.48
C ILE A 55 -19.97 -0.91 49.97
N ASP A 56 -20.29 -1.01 48.68
CA ASP A 56 -21.36 -0.26 48.03
C ASP A 56 -22.18 -1.18 47.11
N LYS A 57 -23.51 -1.18 47.28
CA LYS A 57 -24.45 -1.98 46.50
C LYS A 57 -24.80 -1.36 45.14
N HIS A 58 -24.44 -0.11 44.92
CA HIS A 58 -24.72 0.65 43.70
C HIS A 58 -23.55 0.70 42.72
N VAL A 59 -22.45 0.00 43.03
CA VAL A 59 -21.31 -0.13 42.09
C VAL A 59 -21.81 -0.71 40.77
N GLU A 60 -21.40 -0.12 39.66
CA GLU A 60 -21.75 -0.55 38.31
C GLU A 60 -20.55 -0.45 37.37
N ILE A 61 -20.57 -1.24 36.30
CA ILE A 61 -19.62 -1.14 35.19
C ILE A 61 -20.34 -0.40 34.06
N GLN A 62 -20.05 0.90 33.88
CA GLN A 62 -20.79 1.76 32.96
C GLN A 62 -20.52 1.44 31.48
N ASN A 63 -19.25 1.46 31.06
CA ASN A 63 -18.88 1.18 29.69
C ASN A 63 -17.51 0.53 29.58
N VAL A 64 -17.34 -0.26 28.52
CA VAL A 64 -16.04 -0.76 28.05
C VAL A 64 -15.96 -0.35 26.59
N ARG A 65 -14.95 0.45 26.24
CA ARG A 65 -14.77 0.95 24.88
C ARG A 65 -13.30 1.02 24.50
N LEU A 66 -13.04 0.94 23.21
CA LEU A 66 -11.73 1.23 22.65
C LEU A 66 -11.43 2.73 22.78
N VAL A 67 -10.34 3.07 23.46
CA VAL A 67 -9.92 4.48 23.66
C VAL A 67 -9.02 4.95 22.53
N GLU A 68 -8.01 4.15 22.20
CA GLU A 68 -7.04 4.46 21.16
C GLU A 68 -6.62 3.17 20.46
N LYS A 69 -6.43 3.25 19.15
CA LYS A 69 -5.77 2.21 18.36
C LYS A 69 -4.73 2.88 17.48
N LYS A 70 -3.51 2.36 17.53
CA LYS A 70 -2.40 2.76 16.66
C LYS A 70 -1.88 1.57 15.89
N GLY A 71 -1.62 1.77 14.60
CA GLY A 71 -1.15 0.74 13.68
C GLY A 71 -2.27 -0.02 12.94
N GLY A 72 -1.85 -0.80 11.94
CA GLY A 72 -2.74 -1.47 10.99
C GLY A 72 -2.86 -0.71 9.66
N LYS A 73 -3.52 -1.33 8.67
CA LYS A 73 -3.64 -0.79 7.30
C LYS A 73 -4.25 0.61 7.23
N SER A 74 -5.16 0.93 8.15
CA SER A 74 -5.88 2.21 8.21
C SER A 74 -5.08 3.36 8.83
N ASP A 75 -3.95 3.08 9.48
CA ASP A 75 -3.09 4.08 10.13
C ASP A 75 -1.82 4.37 9.31
N GLN A 76 -1.72 3.77 8.11
CA GLN A 76 -0.60 3.93 7.21
C GLN A 76 -0.73 5.29 6.48
N LYS A 77 -0.01 6.29 7.01
CA LYS A 77 0.06 7.63 6.44
C LYS A 77 0.98 7.63 5.22
N TYR A 78 0.40 7.50 4.04
CA TYR A 78 1.07 7.84 2.79
C TYR A 78 0.76 9.30 2.44
N PRO A 79 1.68 10.01 1.77
CA PRO A 79 1.41 11.37 1.31
C PRO A 79 0.20 11.35 0.37
N ARG A 80 -0.78 12.23 0.62
CA ARG A 80 -2.00 12.31 -0.20
C ARG A 80 -1.88 13.25 -1.40
N ASP A 81 -0.88 14.13 -1.38
CA ASP A 81 -0.63 15.10 -2.45
C ASP A 81 0.43 14.57 -3.42
N LEU A 82 0.26 13.34 -3.90
CA LEU A 82 1.13 12.73 -4.90
C LEU A 82 0.47 12.78 -6.27
N LYS A 83 1.23 13.14 -7.29
CA LYS A 83 0.80 13.08 -8.69
C LYS A 83 1.23 11.76 -9.30
N ALA A 84 0.31 11.09 -9.99
CA ALA A 84 0.60 9.86 -10.72
C ALA A 84 0.35 10.01 -12.23
N ALA A 85 1.05 9.20 -13.01
CA ALA A 85 0.81 9.01 -14.43
C ALA A 85 0.77 7.52 -14.78
N VAL A 86 -0.14 7.17 -15.68
CA VAL A 86 -0.28 5.83 -16.26
C VAL A 86 0.06 5.92 -17.74
N ILE A 87 1.08 5.16 -18.16
CA ILE A 87 1.55 5.12 -19.54
C ILE A 87 1.35 3.72 -20.09
N VAL A 88 0.56 3.61 -21.15
CA VAL A 88 0.28 2.34 -21.83
C VAL A 88 1.23 2.22 -23.03
N CYS A 89 2.11 1.21 -22.99
CA CYS A 89 2.98 0.83 -24.09
C CYS A 89 2.29 -0.27 -24.91
N SER A 90 1.74 0.11 -26.07
CA SER A 90 1.20 -0.87 -27.02
C SER A 90 1.00 -0.27 -28.40
N ASP A 91 1.64 -0.85 -29.42
CA ASP A 91 1.42 -0.49 -30.82
C ASP A 91 -0.06 -0.59 -31.24
N SER A 92 -0.75 -1.66 -30.84
CA SER A 92 -2.14 -1.93 -31.25
C SER A 92 -3.14 -0.97 -30.60
N VAL A 93 -2.93 -0.61 -29.33
CA VAL A 93 -3.76 0.39 -28.65
C VAL A 93 -3.47 1.77 -29.22
N TYR A 94 -2.20 2.09 -29.46
CA TYR A 94 -1.79 3.36 -30.07
C TYR A 94 -2.42 3.57 -31.46
N LYS A 95 -2.49 2.52 -32.27
CA LYS A 95 -3.17 2.53 -33.59
C LYS A 95 -4.70 2.45 -33.51
N SER A 96 -5.28 2.45 -32.30
CA SER A 96 -6.73 2.30 -32.07
C SER A 96 -7.32 0.99 -32.61
N GLU A 97 -6.50 -0.05 -32.78
CA GLU A 97 -6.94 -1.39 -33.20
C GLU A 97 -7.54 -2.19 -32.03
N LYS A 98 -7.20 -1.79 -30.79
CA LYS A 98 -7.67 -2.41 -29.56
C LYS A 98 -7.88 -1.36 -28.48
N GLU A 99 -8.91 -1.54 -27.65
CA GLU A 99 -9.09 -0.69 -26.48
C GLU A 99 -8.09 -1.01 -25.36
N ASP A 100 -7.59 0.03 -24.69
CA ASP A 100 -6.87 -0.15 -23.43
C ASP A 100 -7.84 -0.56 -22.33
N THR A 101 -7.53 -1.69 -21.69
CA THR A 101 -8.22 -2.19 -20.50
C THR A 101 -7.31 -2.25 -19.28
N SER A 102 -5.99 -2.22 -19.50
CA SER A 102 -4.97 -2.37 -18.45
C SER A 102 -4.67 -1.03 -17.81
N GLY A 103 -4.44 0.02 -18.59
CA GLY A 103 -4.25 1.38 -18.08
C GLY A 103 -5.51 1.91 -17.37
N LYS A 104 -6.70 1.68 -17.95
CA LYS A 104 -7.98 1.95 -17.26
C LYS A 104 -8.11 1.24 -15.90
N ALA A 105 -7.64 0.00 -15.79
CA ALA A 105 -7.65 -0.72 -14.52
C ALA A 105 -6.68 -0.10 -13.50
N ILE A 106 -5.49 0.34 -13.95
CA ILE A 106 -4.54 1.06 -13.08
C ILE A 106 -5.16 2.35 -12.56
N LEU A 107 -5.77 3.16 -13.43
CA LEU A 107 -6.43 4.41 -13.04
C LEU A 107 -7.49 4.18 -11.95
N SER A 108 -8.38 3.21 -12.16
CA SER A 108 -9.43 2.89 -11.18
C SER A 108 -8.87 2.42 -9.82
N ILE A 109 -7.74 1.71 -9.82
CA ILE A 109 -7.07 1.31 -8.57
C ILE A 109 -6.39 2.51 -7.91
N LEU A 110 -5.73 3.37 -8.69
CA LEU A 110 -5.07 4.57 -8.19
C LEU A 110 -6.08 5.55 -7.56
N GLU A 111 -7.26 5.72 -8.15
CA GLU A 111 -8.36 6.52 -7.58
C GLU A 111 -8.76 6.04 -6.17
N GLN A 112 -8.83 4.72 -5.94
CA GLN A 112 -9.13 4.14 -4.63
C GLN A 112 -8.07 4.47 -3.56
N PHE A 113 -6.86 4.84 -3.98
CA PHE A 113 -5.76 5.23 -3.11
C PHE A 113 -5.50 6.75 -3.10
N GLY A 114 -6.42 7.55 -3.65
CA GLY A 114 -6.39 9.01 -3.56
C GLY A 114 -5.76 9.74 -4.74
N PHE A 115 -5.48 9.05 -5.85
CA PHE A 115 -4.92 9.67 -7.07
C PHE A 115 -6.02 10.04 -8.08
N GLU A 116 -6.85 11.03 -7.73
CA GLU A 116 -8.07 11.38 -8.49
C GLU A 116 -7.82 11.99 -9.88
N ASN A 117 -6.62 12.55 -10.14
CA ASN A 117 -6.28 13.21 -11.41
C ASN A 117 -4.99 12.66 -12.02
N SER A 118 -4.89 11.33 -12.07
CA SER A 118 -3.74 10.66 -12.68
C SER A 118 -3.67 10.98 -14.17
N PHE A 119 -2.49 11.36 -14.67
CA PHE A 119 -2.26 11.52 -16.10
C PHE A 119 -2.39 10.17 -16.80
N TYR A 120 -2.91 10.18 -18.02
CA TYR A 120 -3.06 8.98 -18.84
C TYR A 120 -2.54 9.22 -20.25
N GLN A 121 -1.70 8.33 -20.74
CA GLN A 121 -1.15 8.41 -22.09
C GLN A 121 -0.97 7.02 -22.70
N VAL A 122 -1.28 6.87 -23.99
CA VAL A 122 -0.93 5.69 -24.79
C VAL A 122 0.22 6.06 -25.72
N ILE A 123 1.24 5.20 -25.80
CA ILE A 123 2.41 5.38 -26.66
C ILE A 123 2.74 4.08 -27.40
N PRO A 124 3.42 4.16 -28.57
CA PRO A 124 3.89 2.96 -29.26
C PRO A 124 5.04 2.29 -28.50
N ASP A 125 5.34 1.03 -28.85
CA ASP A 125 6.43 0.23 -28.27
C ASP A 125 7.81 0.66 -28.82
N GLU A 126 8.14 1.94 -28.66
CA GLU A 126 9.37 2.56 -29.15
C GLU A 126 10.19 3.12 -27.99
N THR A 127 11.47 2.76 -27.93
CA THR A 127 12.39 3.16 -26.85
C THR A 127 12.40 4.67 -26.62
N GLN A 128 12.43 5.46 -27.69
CA GLN A 128 12.47 6.92 -27.58
C GLN A 128 11.16 7.47 -27.03
N ALA A 129 10.01 6.98 -27.50
CA ALA A 129 8.69 7.41 -26.99
C ALA A 129 8.53 7.09 -25.50
N ILE A 130 9.01 5.92 -25.05
CA ILE A 130 8.97 5.51 -23.64
C ILE A 130 9.81 6.44 -22.78
N ARG A 131 11.03 6.76 -23.22
CA ARG A 131 11.96 7.66 -22.52
C ARG A 131 11.44 9.09 -22.46
N ASP A 132 10.90 9.61 -23.56
CA ASP A 132 10.37 10.97 -23.63
C ASP A 132 9.11 11.12 -22.76
N ALA A 133 8.26 10.09 -22.70
CA ALA A 133 7.11 10.10 -21.82
C ALA A 133 7.54 10.24 -20.34
N LEU A 134 8.59 9.52 -19.90
CA LEU A 134 9.11 9.66 -18.53
C LEU A 134 9.61 11.08 -18.27
N ARG A 135 10.44 11.62 -19.18
CA ARG A 135 11.01 12.97 -19.05
C ARG A 135 9.92 14.03 -18.95
N ASN A 136 8.92 13.97 -19.82
CA ASN A 136 7.79 14.90 -19.78
C ASN A 136 7.03 14.83 -18.45
N ARG A 137 6.83 13.61 -17.90
CA ARG A 137 6.18 13.45 -16.59
C ARG A 137 7.05 14.00 -15.45
N GLN A 138 8.36 13.84 -15.52
CA GLN A 138 9.30 14.42 -14.55
C GLN A 138 9.26 15.95 -14.58
N GLU A 139 9.23 16.56 -15.76
CA GLU A 139 9.13 18.03 -15.93
C GLU A 139 7.82 18.59 -15.35
N GLU A 140 6.73 17.83 -15.44
CA GLU A 140 5.44 18.20 -14.85
C GLU A 140 5.35 17.92 -13.32
N GLY A 141 6.43 17.41 -12.73
CA GLY A 141 6.52 17.10 -11.30
C GLY A 141 5.65 15.92 -10.89
N VAL A 142 5.55 14.88 -11.73
CA VAL A 142 4.87 13.63 -11.38
C VAL A 142 5.74 12.79 -10.45
N ASP A 143 5.15 12.35 -9.33
CA ASP A 143 5.85 11.56 -8.31
C ASP A 143 5.89 10.07 -8.65
N LEU A 144 4.84 9.54 -9.28
CA LEU A 144 4.67 8.13 -9.60
C LEU A 144 4.33 7.93 -11.08
N VAL A 145 5.12 7.15 -11.81
CA VAL A 145 4.84 6.76 -13.20
C VAL A 145 4.71 5.24 -13.28
N ILE A 146 3.52 4.77 -13.67
CA ILE A 146 3.25 3.36 -13.90
C ILE A 146 3.15 3.11 -15.40
N TYR A 147 4.08 2.34 -15.93
CA TYR A 147 4.00 1.80 -17.29
C TYR A 147 3.25 0.48 -17.30
N THR A 148 2.45 0.21 -18.32
CA THR A 148 1.85 -1.11 -18.58
C THR A 148 2.09 -1.53 -20.02
N GLY A 149 2.55 -2.78 -20.20
CA GLY A 149 2.89 -3.33 -21.51
C GLY A 149 4.39 -3.30 -21.81
N GLY A 150 4.78 -4.08 -22.83
CA GLY A 150 6.17 -4.18 -23.29
C GLY A 150 7.15 -4.84 -22.31
N THR A 151 6.68 -5.61 -21.32
CA THR A 151 7.52 -6.28 -20.30
C THR A 151 7.75 -7.78 -20.55
N GLY A 152 7.28 -8.30 -21.68
CA GLY A 152 7.43 -9.70 -22.08
C GLY A 152 8.82 -10.02 -22.66
N LEU A 153 8.89 -11.05 -23.51
CA LEU A 153 10.12 -11.56 -24.13
C LEU A 153 10.13 -11.42 -25.67
N SER A 154 9.15 -10.74 -26.25
CA SER A 154 9.10 -10.46 -27.68
C SER A 154 10.07 -9.36 -28.07
N LYS A 155 10.37 -9.23 -29.37
CA LYS A 155 11.22 -8.16 -29.90
C LYS A 155 10.63 -6.75 -29.71
N ARG A 156 9.32 -6.63 -29.48
CA ARG A 156 8.63 -5.36 -29.20
C ARG A 156 8.53 -5.08 -27.71
N ASP A 157 8.83 -6.05 -26.84
CA ASP A 157 8.87 -5.82 -25.40
C ASP A 157 10.14 -5.05 -25.03
N VAL A 158 10.10 -3.72 -25.12
CA VAL A 158 11.28 -2.86 -24.92
C VAL A 158 11.13 -1.95 -23.69
N THR A 159 10.01 -1.98 -22.96
CA THR A 159 9.73 -1.05 -21.87
C THR A 159 10.76 -1.12 -20.73
N PRO A 160 11.13 -2.30 -20.20
CA PRO A 160 12.16 -2.38 -19.17
C PRO A 160 13.52 -1.88 -19.68
N ASP A 161 13.92 -2.28 -20.88
CA ASP A 161 15.24 -1.94 -21.44
C ASP A 161 15.35 -0.44 -21.75
N ALA A 162 14.24 0.18 -22.18
CA ALA A 162 14.17 1.61 -22.42
C ALA A 162 14.33 2.44 -21.14
N LEU A 163 13.86 1.92 -20.00
CA LEU A 163 13.83 2.63 -18.72
C LEU A 163 15.01 2.29 -17.79
N ALA A 164 15.67 1.16 -17.99
CA ALA A 164 16.74 0.68 -17.10
C ALA A 164 17.83 1.72 -16.87
N ASP A 165 18.30 2.39 -17.94
CA ASP A 165 19.35 3.42 -17.86
C ASP A 165 18.89 4.72 -17.19
N LEU A 166 17.58 4.96 -17.07
CA LEU A 166 17.02 6.16 -16.47
C LEU A 166 16.74 6.02 -14.97
N ILE A 167 16.71 4.78 -14.47
CA ILE A 167 16.51 4.48 -13.05
C ILE A 167 17.85 4.55 -12.33
N ASP A 168 18.08 5.60 -11.54
CA ASP A 168 19.29 5.76 -10.72
C ASP A 168 19.25 4.95 -9.42
N THR A 169 18.06 4.68 -8.88
CA THR A 169 17.87 3.93 -7.64
C THR A 169 16.93 2.75 -7.87
N PRO A 170 17.45 1.59 -8.31
CA PRO A 170 16.63 0.39 -8.55
C PRO A 170 16.01 -0.15 -7.25
N ILE A 171 14.75 -0.58 -7.33
CA ILE A 171 14.02 -1.24 -6.23
C ILE A 171 13.47 -2.58 -6.73
N PRO A 172 14.33 -3.59 -6.92
CA PRO A 172 13.93 -4.88 -7.50
C PRO A 172 12.85 -5.59 -6.66
N GLY A 173 12.86 -5.39 -5.34
CA GLY A 173 11.90 -5.97 -4.40
C GLY A 173 10.42 -5.71 -4.72
N ILE A 174 10.09 -4.59 -5.39
CA ILE A 174 8.73 -4.30 -5.86
C ILE A 174 8.30 -5.35 -6.89
N MET A 175 9.13 -5.57 -7.91
CA MET A 175 8.80 -6.48 -9.00
C MET A 175 9.00 -7.96 -8.62
N GLU A 176 9.92 -8.25 -7.70
CA GLU A 176 10.00 -9.57 -7.06
C GLU A 176 8.71 -9.91 -6.32
N THR A 177 8.19 -8.97 -5.52
CA THR A 177 6.92 -9.15 -4.79
C THR A 177 5.75 -9.34 -5.76
N ALA A 178 5.66 -8.50 -6.79
CA ALA A 178 4.60 -8.61 -7.80
C ALA A 178 4.63 -9.96 -8.53
N ARG A 179 5.81 -10.41 -8.97
CA ARG A 179 5.97 -11.72 -9.63
C ARG A 179 5.68 -12.88 -8.70
N ALA A 180 6.17 -12.83 -7.46
CA ALA A 180 5.94 -13.87 -6.46
C ALA A 180 4.45 -14.02 -6.12
N TYR A 181 3.71 -12.91 -6.03
CA TYR A 181 2.27 -12.94 -5.81
C TYR A 181 1.48 -13.41 -7.06
N GLY A 182 1.92 -12.98 -8.25
CA GLY A 182 1.29 -13.37 -9.51
C GLY A 182 1.48 -14.85 -9.84
N GLN A 183 2.67 -15.42 -9.58
CA GLN A 183 2.97 -16.81 -9.96
C GLN A 183 2.13 -17.86 -9.23
N ASP A 184 1.63 -17.54 -8.04
CA ASP A 184 0.68 -18.38 -7.30
C ASP A 184 -0.63 -18.60 -8.07
N ARG A 185 -0.98 -17.68 -8.98
CA ARG A 185 -2.20 -17.72 -9.80
C ARG A 185 -1.93 -18.02 -11.26
N MET A 186 -0.89 -17.41 -11.81
CA MET A 186 -0.44 -17.58 -13.17
C MET A 186 1.05 -17.87 -13.18
N LYS A 187 1.42 -19.16 -13.28
CA LYS A 187 2.80 -19.63 -13.21
C LYS A 187 3.78 -18.87 -14.13
N THR A 188 3.30 -18.35 -15.26
CA THR A 188 4.11 -17.57 -16.20
C THR A 188 4.40 -16.12 -15.76
N ALA A 189 3.80 -15.62 -14.67
CA ALA A 189 4.04 -14.27 -14.16
C ALA A 189 5.53 -14.02 -13.86
N MET A 190 6.26 -15.05 -13.46
CA MET A 190 7.72 -15.01 -13.22
C MET A 190 8.55 -14.61 -14.46
N LEU A 191 7.99 -14.72 -15.69
CA LEU A 191 8.69 -14.38 -16.93
C LEU A 191 8.68 -12.88 -17.24
N SER A 192 7.88 -12.07 -16.51
CA SER A 192 7.84 -10.62 -16.71
C SER A 192 9.18 -9.99 -16.36
N ARG A 193 9.77 -9.26 -17.32
CA ARG A 193 11.01 -8.50 -17.13
C ARG A 193 10.79 -7.12 -16.52
N GLY A 194 9.61 -6.88 -15.96
CA GLY A 194 9.29 -5.58 -15.38
C GLY A 194 10.29 -5.17 -14.29
N ILE A 195 10.60 -3.87 -14.26
CA ILE A 195 11.50 -3.20 -13.34
C ILE A 195 10.75 -2.13 -12.54
N ALA A 196 11.33 -1.73 -11.41
CA ALA A 196 10.85 -0.61 -10.62
C ALA A 196 12.02 0.07 -9.92
N GLY A 197 11.90 1.37 -9.67
CA GLY A 197 12.91 2.17 -8.99
C GLY A 197 12.69 3.66 -9.22
N PHE A 198 13.54 4.49 -8.61
CA PHE A 198 13.49 5.93 -8.83
C PHE A 198 14.32 6.35 -10.05
N ALA A 199 13.73 7.23 -10.85
CA ALA A 199 14.40 8.07 -11.83
C ALA A 199 14.31 9.52 -11.32
N SER A 200 15.42 10.06 -10.84
CA SER A 200 15.49 11.29 -10.06
C SER A 200 14.51 11.25 -8.88
N GLN A 201 13.49 12.11 -8.85
CA GLN A 201 12.46 12.14 -7.79
C GLN A 201 11.21 11.30 -8.08
N THR A 202 11.12 10.72 -9.28
CA THR A 202 9.93 10.01 -9.74
C THR A 202 10.09 8.50 -9.57
N LEU A 203 9.16 7.86 -8.86
CA LEU A 203 9.07 6.41 -8.78
C LEU A 203 8.51 5.86 -10.08
N VAL A 204 9.25 4.97 -10.73
CA VAL A 204 8.84 4.28 -11.96
C VAL A 204 8.54 2.82 -11.65
N ILE A 205 7.41 2.30 -12.13
CA ILE A 205 7.03 0.89 -12.01
C ILE A 205 6.53 0.41 -13.38
N THR A 206 7.05 -0.71 -13.87
CA THR A 206 6.56 -1.32 -15.12
C THR A 206 5.76 -2.59 -14.83
N LEU A 207 4.50 -2.62 -15.28
CA LEU A 207 3.57 -3.72 -15.07
C LEU A 207 3.31 -4.50 -16.37
N PRO A 208 2.84 -5.76 -16.28
CA PRO A 208 2.40 -6.53 -17.44
C PRO A 208 1.33 -5.80 -18.26
N GLY A 209 1.23 -6.11 -19.55
CA GLY A 209 0.24 -5.51 -20.45
C GLY A 209 -1.17 -6.11 -20.34
N SER A 210 -1.36 -7.21 -19.62
CA SER A 210 -2.68 -7.83 -19.43
C SER A 210 -3.38 -7.24 -18.21
N LYS A 211 -4.70 -7.01 -18.33
CA LYS A 211 -5.53 -6.47 -17.23
C LYS A 211 -5.38 -7.28 -15.94
N LYS A 212 -5.43 -8.61 -16.04
CA LYS A 212 -5.25 -9.50 -14.90
C LYS A 212 -3.87 -9.37 -14.26
N GLY A 213 -2.81 -9.28 -15.07
CA GLY A 213 -1.45 -9.12 -14.57
C GLY A 213 -1.24 -7.78 -13.86
N VAL A 214 -1.88 -6.72 -14.36
CA VAL A 214 -1.96 -5.42 -13.68
C VAL A 214 -2.66 -5.53 -12.34
N GLU A 215 -3.87 -6.09 -12.31
CA GLU A 215 -4.68 -6.20 -11.08
C GLU A 215 -3.94 -6.99 -10.00
N GLU A 216 -3.33 -8.12 -10.37
CA GLU A 216 -2.54 -8.95 -9.45
C GLU A 216 -1.27 -8.23 -8.96
N SER A 217 -0.54 -7.54 -9.85
CA SER A 217 0.67 -6.80 -9.48
C SER A 217 0.35 -5.62 -8.57
N MET A 218 -0.69 -4.85 -8.89
CA MET A 218 -1.16 -3.74 -8.07
C MET A 218 -1.62 -4.23 -6.70
N GLN A 219 -2.38 -5.33 -6.63
CA GLN A 219 -2.80 -5.93 -5.37
C GLN A 219 -1.62 -6.38 -4.49
N ALA A 220 -0.52 -6.82 -5.12
CA ALA A 220 0.66 -7.26 -4.40
C ALA A 220 1.44 -6.10 -3.76
N ILE A 221 1.48 -4.94 -4.41
CA ILE A 221 2.40 -3.84 -4.04
C ILE A 221 1.69 -2.61 -3.44
N PHE A 222 0.39 -2.40 -3.71
CA PHE A 222 -0.36 -1.26 -3.16
C PHE A 222 -1.14 -1.61 -1.88
N PRO A 223 -1.20 -0.69 -0.90
CA PRO A 223 -0.62 0.65 -0.91
C PRO A 223 0.83 0.73 -0.40
N GLN A 224 1.46 -0.41 -0.04
CA GLN A 224 2.76 -0.44 0.66
C GLN A 224 3.88 0.27 -0.09
N VAL A 225 3.86 0.21 -1.42
CA VAL A 225 4.84 0.89 -2.28
C VAL A 225 4.86 2.40 -2.05
N LEU A 226 3.75 3.02 -1.63
CA LEU A 226 3.69 4.46 -1.37
C LEU A 226 4.52 4.89 -0.15
N HIS A 227 4.98 3.96 0.69
CA HIS A 227 5.81 4.28 1.84
C HIS A 227 7.15 4.91 1.44
N VAL A 228 7.65 4.60 0.24
CA VAL A 228 8.93 5.13 -0.27
C VAL A 228 8.94 6.66 -0.31
N PHE A 229 7.80 7.30 -0.58
CA PHE A 229 7.69 8.76 -0.62
C PHE A 229 7.81 9.39 0.77
N SER A 230 7.38 8.70 1.83
CA SER A 230 7.56 9.16 3.21
C SER A 230 9.03 9.07 3.64
N VAL A 231 9.73 8.02 3.22
CA VAL A 231 11.16 7.83 3.53
C VAL A 231 11.98 8.94 2.88
N ARG A 232 11.77 9.20 1.59
CA ARG A 232 12.54 10.21 0.86
C ARG A 232 12.30 11.64 1.29
N LYS A 233 11.07 12.00 1.70
CA LYS A 233 10.81 13.31 2.31
C LYS A 233 11.66 13.53 3.56
N ASN A 234 11.90 12.49 4.35
CA ASN A 234 12.69 12.57 5.58
C ASN A 234 14.21 12.60 5.34
N GLU A 235 14.70 12.24 4.15
CA GLU A 235 16.13 12.41 3.78
C GLU A 235 16.50 13.88 3.53
N SER A 236 15.51 14.78 3.46
CA SER A 236 15.70 16.23 3.25
C SER A 236 16.00 17.00 4.54
N HIS A 237 16.23 16.31 5.66
CA HIS A 237 16.52 16.90 6.98
C HIS A 237 17.87 16.44 7.54
#